data_AF-A0A0J8B089-F1
#
_entry.id   AF-A0A0J8B089-F1
#
_cell.length_a   1.000
_cell.length_b   1.000
_cell.length_c   1.000
_cell.angle_alpha   90.00
_cell.angle_beta   90.00
_cell.angle_gamma   90.00
#
_symmetry.space_group_name_H-M   'P 1'
#
loop_
_entity.id
_entity.type
_entity.pdbx_description
1 polymer ?
#
loop_
_entity_poly.entity_id
_entity_poly.type
_entity_poly.pdbx_seq_one_letter_code
_entity_poly.pdbx_strand_id
1 'polypeptide(L)'
;LDIRIPASLMNEFRFSPRSKLSSFRCLSPRLYECVFQHISGLGAITIISEVHPDYPHRMPSVQIAVSVSDPDDQFETIAEQVQYEVNSYFQLDNRLEPVLLPYLLRHIQMLFDVSMCAIGRDTDEQTKLLVRLRRGRDRRLPLFYDEKVQMFRARTNI
;
A
#
# COMPACT_ATOMS: atom_id res chain seq x y z
N LEU A 1 -2.32 -4.08 17.05
CA LEU A 1 -3.60 -4.06 16.31
C LEU A 1 -3.36 -4.88 15.06
N ASP A 2 -4.20 -5.86 14.74
CA ASP A 2 -4.02 -6.67 13.53
C ASP A 2 -5.28 -6.62 12.66
N ILE A 3 -5.08 -6.37 11.36
CA ILE A 3 -6.13 -6.45 10.36
C ILE A 3 -6.34 -7.93 10.03
N ARG A 4 -7.51 -8.48 10.36
CA ARG A 4 -7.83 -9.89 10.09
C ARG A 4 -8.23 -10.06 8.64
N ILE A 5 -7.44 -10.82 7.89
CA ILE A 5 -7.71 -11.22 6.51
C ILE A 5 -7.61 -12.75 6.45
N PRO A 6 -8.53 -13.44 5.75
CA PRO A 6 -8.46 -14.89 5.54
C PRO A 6 -7.10 -15.32 4.98
N ALA A 7 -6.55 -16.42 5.50
CA ALA A 7 -5.23 -16.91 5.10
C ALA A 7 -5.12 -17.18 3.59
N SER A 8 -6.21 -17.60 2.95
CA SER A 8 -6.29 -17.81 1.50
C SER A 8 -5.98 -16.54 0.70
N LEU A 9 -6.44 -15.38 1.18
CA LEU A 9 -6.21 -14.07 0.56
C LEU A 9 -4.86 -13.48 1.00
N MET A 10 -4.40 -13.82 2.20
CA MET A 10 -3.08 -13.42 2.68
C MET A 10 -1.95 -14.02 1.86
N ASN A 11 -2.14 -15.22 1.31
CA ASN A 11 -1.12 -15.89 0.48
C ASN A 11 -0.89 -15.19 -0.88
N GLU A 12 -1.80 -14.32 -1.33
CA GLU A 12 -1.60 -13.48 -2.52
C GLU A 12 -0.51 -12.41 -2.26
N PHE A 13 -0.34 -12.02 -0.99
CA PHE A 13 0.72 -11.16 -0.55
C PHE A 13 1.99 -11.98 -0.30
N ARG A 14 2.83 -12.17 -1.33
CA ARG A 14 4.14 -12.85 -1.20
C ARG A 14 5.15 -12.11 -0.32
N PHE A 15 4.73 -10.98 0.26
CA PHE A 15 5.50 -10.17 1.17
C PHE A 15 5.02 -10.32 2.60
N SER A 16 5.96 -10.53 3.50
CA SER A 16 5.70 -10.20 4.90
C SER A 16 5.72 -8.68 5.04
N PRO A 17 4.63 -8.07 5.56
CA PRO A 17 4.55 -6.64 5.79
C PRO A 17 5.66 -6.25 6.76
N ARG A 18 6.22 -5.07 6.55
CA ARG A 18 7.27 -4.52 7.40
C ARG A 18 6.71 -3.43 8.28
N SER A 19 5.90 -2.53 7.73
CA SER A 19 5.14 -1.59 8.53
C SER A 19 4.12 -2.31 9.41
N LYS A 20 3.76 -1.68 10.53
CA LYS A 20 2.81 -2.22 11.51
C LYS A 20 1.66 -1.24 11.71
N LEU A 21 0.46 -1.76 11.89
CA LEU A 21 -0.71 -0.96 12.22
C LEU A 21 -0.50 -0.31 13.58
N SER A 22 -0.30 1.01 13.59
CA SER A 22 -0.08 1.81 14.80
C SER A 22 -1.39 2.42 15.32
N SER A 23 -2.31 2.78 14.42
CA SER A 23 -3.60 3.39 14.78
C SER A 23 -4.68 2.99 13.78
N PHE A 24 -5.90 2.76 14.29
CA PHE A 24 -7.11 2.63 13.48
C PHE A 24 -8.26 3.32 14.20
N ARG A 25 -8.87 4.33 13.58
CA ARG A 25 -9.88 5.18 14.20
C ARG A 25 -11.08 5.35 13.27
N CYS A 26 -12.28 5.34 13.84
CA CYS A 26 -13.49 5.76 13.15
C CYS A 26 -13.66 7.27 13.37
N LEU A 27 -13.57 8.06 12.31
CA LEU A 27 -13.67 9.52 12.38
C LEU A 27 -15.13 9.98 12.30
N SER A 28 -15.92 9.30 11.47
CA SER A 28 -17.36 9.53 11.32
C SER A 28 -18.01 8.26 10.75
N PRO A 29 -19.35 8.18 10.66
CA PRO A 29 -20.01 7.06 10.00
C PRO A 29 -19.43 6.88 8.59
N ARG A 30 -18.87 5.70 8.32
CA ARG A 30 -18.21 5.33 7.05
C ARG A 30 -16.88 6.03 6.75
N LEU A 31 -16.32 6.84 7.66
CA LEU A 31 -15.00 7.45 7.49
C LEU A 31 -14.01 6.90 8.52
N TYR A 32 -12.91 6.32 8.03
CA TYR A 32 -11.90 5.66 8.86
C TYR A 32 -10.53 6.25 8.60
N GLU A 33 -9.73 6.35 9.65
CA GLU A 33 -8.30 6.63 9.56
C GLU A 33 -7.51 5.38 9.97
N CYS A 34 -6.52 5.04 9.17
CA CYS A 34 -5.58 3.94 9.43
C CYS A 34 -4.16 4.47 9.32
N VAL A 35 -3.30 4.15 10.28
CA VAL A 35 -1.89 4.54 10.26
C VAL A 35 -1.01 3.30 10.36
N PHE A 36 -0.09 3.15 9.41
CA PHE A 36 0.97 2.15 9.48
C PHE A 36 2.32 2.81 9.69
N GLN A 37 3.04 2.40 10.73
CA GLN A 37 4.39 2.86 11.01
C GLN A 37 5.39 1.87 10.42
N HIS A 38 6.32 2.34 9.60
CA HIS A 38 7.40 1.50 9.08
C HIS A 38 8.35 1.09 10.22
N ILE A 39 8.87 -0.14 10.22
CA ILE A 39 9.73 -0.63 11.31
C ILE A 39 11.09 0.06 11.40
N SER A 40 11.54 0.72 10.32
CA SER A 40 12.74 1.56 10.40
C SER A 40 12.53 2.83 11.25
N GLY A 41 11.29 3.17 11.59
CA GLY A 41 10.93 4.41 12.29
C GLY A 41 10.98 5.66 11.40
N LEU A 42 11.44 5.55 10.15
CA LEU A 42 11.70 6.70 9.28
C LEU A 42 10.44 7.31 8.65
N GLY A 43 9.35 6.56 8.60
CA GLY A 43 8.10 7.06 8.04
C GLY A 43 6.88 6.26 8.45
N ALA A 44 5.73 6.91 8.36
CA ALA A 44 4.42 6.34 8.51
C ALA A 44 3.53 6.72 7.32
N ILE A 45 2.60 5.84 6.99
CA ILE A 45 1.54 6.10 6.03
C ILE A 45 0.21 6.24 6.76
N THR A 46 -0.48 7.34 6.51
CA THR A 46 -1.84 7.62 6.99
C THR A 46 -2.79 7.47 5.83
N ILE A 47 -3.86 6.72 6.05
CA ILE A 47 -4.89 6.41 5.06
C ILE A 47 -6.22 6.88 5.63
N ILE A 48 -6.86 7.81 4.93
CA ILE A 48 -8.26 8.17 5.19
C ILE A 48 -9.12 7.42 4.18
N SER A 49 -9.96 6.52 4.67
CA SER A 49 -10.83 5.69 3.84
C SER A 49 -12.29 6.08 4.07
N GLU A 50 -12.98 6.45 2.99
CA GLU A 50 -14.41 6.70 2.98
C GLU A 50 -15.16 5.53 2.34
N VAL A 51 -16.04 4.89 3.09
CA VAL A 51 -16.82 3.72 2.66
C VAL A 51 -18.12 4.17 2.01
N HIS A 52 -18.28 3.87 0.73
CA HIS A 52 -19.49 4.23 -0.02
C HIS A 52 -20.76 3.57 0.57
N PRO A 53 -21.95 4.21 0.50
CA PRO A 53 -23.25 3.60 0.82
C PRO A 53 -23.42 2.15 0.35
N ASP A 54 -23.11 1.90 -0.93
CA ASP A 54 -23.21 0.62 -1.62
C ASP A 54 -22.08 -0.38 -1.33
N TYR A 55 -21.31 -0.20 -0.27
CA TYR A 55 -20.32 -1.19 0.18
C TYR A 55 -21.00 -2.54 0.49
N PRO A 56 -20.43 -3.70 0.09
CA PRO A 56 -19.09 -3.88 -0.49
C PRO A 56 -19.02 -3.85 -2.03
N HIS A 57 -20.12 -3.62 -2.74
CA HIS A 57 -20.14 -3.62 -4.22
C HIS A 57 -19.42 -2.42 -4.84
N ARG A 58 -19.15 -1.38 -4.03
CA ARG A 58 -18.33 -0.23 -4.42
C ARG A 58 -17.11 -0.10 -3.51
N MET A 59 -15.96 0.13 -4.15
CA MET A 59 -14.69 0.39 -3.49
C MET A 59 -14.77 1.59 -2.54
N PRO A 60 -14.14 1.51 -1.34
CA PRO A 60 -13.86 2.68 -0.54
C PRO A 60 -12.98 3.67 -1.32
N SER A 61 -13.26 4.97 -1.17
CA SER A 61 -12.35 6.02 -1.63
C SER A 61 -11.21 6.16 -0.61
N VAL A 62 -9.98 6.35 -1.07
CA VAL A 62 -8.82 6.53 -0.19
C VAL A 62 -8.07 7.82 -0.49
N GLN A 63 -7.69 8.51 0.58
CA GLN A 63 -6.70 9.58 0.59
C GLN A 63 -5.50 9.12 1.38
N ILE A 64 -4.30 9.38 0.87
CA ILE A 64 -3.05 8.89 1.45
C ILE A 64 -2.14 10.07 1.75
N ALA A 65 -1.55 10.04 2.94
CA ALA A 65 -0.47 10.93 3.34
C ALA A 65 0.69 10.09 3.88
N VAL A 66 1.92 10.54 3.65
CA VAL A 66 3.13 9.92 4.22
C VAL A 66 3.81 10.95 5.11
N SER A 67 4.05 10.61 6.37
CA SER A 67 4.79 11.42 7.31
C SER A 67 6.16 10.81 7.55
N VAL A 68 7.20 11.62 7.49
CA VAL A 68 8.59 11.18 7.61
C VAL A 68 9.36 12.04 8.57
N SER A 69 10.31 11.43 9.28
CA SER A 69 11.13 12.14 10.26
C SER A 69 12.15 13.09 9.62
N ASP A 70 12.53 12.81 8.37
CA ASP A 70 13.48 13.59 7.57
C ASP A 70 12.95 13.73 6.14
N PRO A 71 12.16 14.79 5.86
CA PRO A 71 11.49 14.96 4.58
C PRO A 71 12.49 15.27 3.45
N ASP A 72 12.36 14.49 2.38
CA ASP A 72 13.04 14.65 1.10
C ASP A 72 11.98 14.49 -0.01
N ASP A 73 12.20 15.10 -1.17
CA ASP A 73 11.26 15.14 -2.31
C ASP A 73 10.75 13.74 -2.71
N GLN A 74 11.54 12.70 -2.45
CA GLN A 74 11.19 11.32 -2.76
C GLN A 74 9.98 10.80 -1.95
N PHE A 75 9.76 11.30 -0.73
CA PHE A 75 8.67 10.86 0.13
C PHE A 75 7.31 11.43 -0.26
N GLU A 76 7.28 12.68 -0.72
CA GLU A 76 6.04 13.30 -1.22
C GLU A 76 5.48 12.50 -2.39
N THR A 77 6.35 11.99 -3.27
CA THR A 77 5.93 11.17 -4.42
C THR A 77 5.38 9.78 -4.04
N ILE A 78 5.65 9.26 -2.83
CA ILE A 78 5.11 7.96 -2.40
C ILE A 78 3.59 8.06 -2.24
N ALA A 79 3.12 9.06 -1.50
CA ALA A 79 1.69 9.21 -1.22
C ALA A 79 0.88 9.31 -2.52
N GLU A 80 1.34 10.16 -3.45
CA GLU A 80 0.69 10.36 -4.74
C GLU A 80 0.68 9.10 -5.61
N GLN A 81 1.82 8.41 -5.73
CA GLN A 81 1.92 7.23 -6.58
C GLN A 81 1.14 6.03 -6.01
N VAL A 82 1.16 5.83 -4.68
CA VAL A 82 0.37 4.78 -4.03
C VAL A 82 -1.12 5.07 -4.16
N GLN A 83 -1.54 6.32 -3.94
CA GLN A 83 -2.93 6.71 -4.11
C GLN A 83 -3.39 6.50 -5.56
N TYR A 84 -2.57 6.91 -6.53
CA TYR A 84 -2.85 6.69 -7.95
C TYR A 84 -2.96 5.20 -8.29
N GLU A 85 -2.04 4.36 -7.81
CA GLU A 85 -2.04 2.91 -8.07
C GLU A 85 -3.34 2.28 -7.57
N VAL A 86 -3.72 2.60 -6.34
CA VAL A 86 -4.90 2.01 -5.69
C VAL A 86 -6.19 2.49 -6.33
N ASN A 87 -6.34 3.80 -6.54
CA ASN A 87 -7.57 4.35 -7.12
C ASN A 87 -7.74 3.98 -8.61
N SER A 88 -6.66 3.75 -9.35
CA SER A 88 -6.74 3.49 -10.80
C SER A 88 -6.78 2.00 -11.14
N TYR A 89 -6.15 1.14 -10.35
CA TYR A 89 -5.91 -0.24 -10.74
C TYR A 89 -6.36 -1.29 -9.72
N PHE A 90 -6.74 -0.92 -8.51
CA PHE A 90 -7.31 -1.88 -7.58
C PHE A 90 -8.69 -2.30 -8.07
N GLN A 91 -8.83 -3.55 -8.50
CA GLN A 91 -10.07 -4.08 -9.05
C GLN A 91 -10.87 -4.81 -7.96
N LEU A 92 -12.18 -4.59 -7.97
CA LEU A 92 -13.09 -5.32 -7.11
C LEU A 92 -13.15 -6.78 -7.60
N ASP A 93 -12.82 -7.71 -6.71
CA ASP A 93 -13.06 -9.14 -6.88
C ASP A 93 -14.16 -9.54 -5.89
N ASN A 94 -15.18 -10.26 -6.36
CA ASN A 94 -16.29 -10.71 -5.53
C ASN A 94 -15.83 -11.52 -4.31
N ARG A 95 -14.68 -12.21 -4.40
CA ARG A 95 -14.06 -12.93 -3.28
C ARG A 95 -13.64 -11.99 -2.14
N LEU A 96 -13.40 -10.72 -2.44
CA LEU A 96 -12.95 -9.71 -1.50
C LEU A 96 -14.10 -8.99 -0.78
N GLU A 97 -15.34 -9.05 -1.26
CA GLU A 97 -16.47 -8.30 -0.69
C GLU A 97 -16.57 -8.36 0.85
N PRO A 98 -16.43 -9.52 1.52
CA PRO A 98 -16.53 -9.60 2.98
C PRO A 98 -15.37 -8.91 3.72
N VAL A 99 -14.24 -8.71 3.05
CA VAL A 99 -12.97 -8.25 3.63
C VAL A 99 -12.34 -7.13 2.81
N LEU A 100 -13.14 -6.40 2.03
CA LEU A 100 -12.64 -5.48 1.03
C LEU A 100 -11.80 -4.37 1.64
N LEU A 101 -12.32 -3.72 2.69
CA LEU A 101 -11.59 -2.68 3.41
C LEU A 101 -10.31 -3.22 4.08
N PRO A 102 -10.36 -4.30 4.89
CA PRO A 102 -9.15 -4.96 5.40
C PRO A 102 -8.09 -5.27 4.33
N TYR A 103 -8.51 -5.85 3.21
CA TYR A 103 -7.62 -6.23 2.12
C TYR A 103 -7.03 -5.00 1.42
N LEU A 104 -7.83 -3.97 1.16
CA LEU A 104 -7.38 -2.70 0.59
C LEU A 104 -6.31 -2.04 1.47
N LEU A 105 -6.57 -1.93 2.78
CA LEU A 105 -5.61 -1.36 3.73
C LEU A 105 -4.31 -2.16 3.77
N ARG A 106 -4.41 -3.49 3.67
CA ARG A 106 -3.25 -4.37 3.60
C ARG A 106 -2.46 -4.22 2.31
N HIS A 107 -3.14 -4.05 1.19
CA HIS A 107 -2.50 -3.78 -0.09
C HIS A 107 -1.74 -2.45 -0.02
N ILE A 108 -2.34 -1.39 0.50
CA ILE A 108 -1.68 -0.09 0.71
C ILE A 108 -0.47 -0.21 1.63
N GLN A 109 -0.59 -0.97 2.73
CA GLN A 109 0.52 -1.25 3.64
C GLN A 109 1.73 -1.85 2.91
N MET A 110 1.49 -2.81 2.01
CA MET A 110 2.56 -3.40 1.21
C MET A 110 3.16 -2.45 0.19
N LEU A 111 2.32 -1.66 -0.50
CA LEU A 111 2.81 -0.67 -1.45
C LEU A 111 3.71 0.35 -0.76
N PHE A 112 3.39 0.73 0.48
CA PHE A 112 4.25 1.56 1.30
C PHE A 112 5.60 0.88 1.60
N ASP A 113 5.60 -0.36 2.07
CA ASP A 113 6.84 -1.10 2.37
C ASP A 113 7.73 -1.26 1.13
N VAL A 114 7.13 -1.59 -0.02
CA VAL A 114 7.83 -1.66 -1.32
C VAL A 114 8.44 -0.31 -1.69
N SER A 115 7.70 0.78 -1.48
CA SER A 115 8.18 2.13 -1.75
C SER A 115 9.37 2.49 -0.88
N MET A 116 9.32 2.19 0.43
CA MET A 116 10.41 2.43 1.38
C MET A 116 11.71 1.72 0.96
N CYS A 117 11.60 0.48 0.49
CA CYS A 117 12.73 -0.24 -0.07
C CYS A 117 13.19 0.33 -1.42
N ALA A 118 12.27 0.75 -2.27
CA ALA A 118 12.61 1.27 -3.59
C ALA A 118 13.42 2.57 -3.53
N ILE A 119 13.14 3.44 -2.56
CA ILE A 119 13.89 4.68 -2.31
C ILE A 119 15.15 4.47 -1.45
N GLY A 120 15.49 3.22 -1.12
CA GLY A 120 16.70 2.87 -0.37
C GLY A 120 16.68 3.26 1.11
N ARG A 121 15.50 3.53 1.68
CA ARG A 121 15.32 3.83 3.11
C ARG A 121 15.12 2.58 3.96
N ASP A 122 15.19 1.43 3.30
CA ASP A 122 15.03 0.15 3.93
C ASP A 122 15.95 -0.90 3.26
N THR A 123 16.62 -1.70 4.09
CA THR A 123 17.78 -2.52 3.70
C THR A 123 17.48 -4.01 3.61
N ASP A 124 16.23 -4.45 3.74
CA ASP A 124 15.93 -5.88 3.66
C ASP A 124 16.17 -6.44 2.27
N GLU A 125 17.07 -7.42 2.22
CA GLU A 125 17.53 -8.05 0.99
C GLU A 125 16.43 -8.90 0.35
N GLN A 126 15.55 -9.54 1.13
CA GLN A 126 14.43 -10.31 0.57
C GLN A 126 13.46 -9.39 -0.18
N THR A 127 13.18 -8.24 0.41
CA THR A 127 12.30 -7.23 -0.19
C THR A 127 12.90 -6.68 -1.47
N LYS A 128 14.20 -6.35 -1.45
CA LYS A 128 14.94 -5.88 -2.64
C LYS A 128 14.93 -6.90 -3.77
N LEU A 129 15.07 -8.19 -3.46
CA LEU A 129 15.04 -9.26 -4.47
C LEU A 129 13.71 -9.36 -5.20
N LEU A 130 12.63 -8.90 -4.58
CA LEU A 130 11.29 -8.89 -5.14
C LEU A 130 10.93 -7.55 -5.80
N VAL A 131 11.81 -6.56 -5.76
CA VAL A 131 11.59 -5.22 -6.31
C VAL A 131 12.54 -4.98 -7.48
N ARG A 132 11.97 -4.89 -8.69
CA ARG A 132 12.75 -4.50 -9.87
C ARG A 132 12.77 -2.99 -10.01
N LEU A 133 13.85 -2.38 -9.52
CA LEU A 133 14.13 -0.96 -9.73
C LEU A 133 14.42 -0.70 -11.22
N ARG A 134 13.48 -0.06 -11.92
CA ARG A 134 13.81 0.64 -13.17
C ARG A 134 14.27 2.05 -12.79
N ARG A 135 15.59 2.26 -12.76
CA ARG A 135 16.18 3.61 -12.74
C ARG A 135 15.98 4.26 -14.12
N GLY A 136 14.76 4.72 -14.38
CA GLY A 136 14.43 5.56 -15.53
C GLY A 136 14.37 7.04 -15.13
N ARG A 137 14.28 7.93 -16.14
CA ARG A 137 14.10 9.37 -15.95
C ARG A 137 12.86 9.72 -15.11
N ASP A 138 11.85 8.84 -15.13
CA ASP A 138 10.52 9.09 -14.56
C ASP A 138 10.38 8.84 -13.05
N ARG A 139 11.44 8.39 -12.36
CA ARG A 139 11.46 8.14 -10.89
C ARG A 139 10.24 7.36 -10.35
N ARG A 140 9.58 6.56 -11.18
CA ARG A 140 8.36 5.82 -10.82
C ARG A 140 8.66 4.69 -9.85
N LEU A 141 7.81 4.56 -8.84
CA LEU A 141 7.86 3.49 -7.85
C LEU A 141 7.35 2.17 -8.44
N PRO A 142 7.93 1.04 -8.02
CA PRO A 142 7.54 -0.28 -8.49
C PRO A 142 6.30 -0.78 -7.75
N LEU A 143 5.14 -0.20 -8.01
CA LEU A 143 3.91 -0.50 -7.25
C LEU A 143 3.07 -1.63 -7.86
N PHE A 144 3.36 -2.06 -9.09
CA PHE A 144 2.63 -3.12 -9.75
C PHE A 144 3.28 -4.48 -9.50
N TYR A 145 2.50 -5.43 -8.95
CA TYR A 145 2.93 -6.80 -8.78
C TYR A 145 2.72 -7.62 -10.06
N ASP A 146 3.81 -8.15 -10.63
CA ASP A 146 3.75 -9.06 -11.77
C ASP A 146 3.81 -10.51 -11.27
N GLU A 147 2.67 -11.20 -11.32
CA GLU A 147 2.56 -12.60 -10.91
C GLU A 147 3.41 -13.56 -11.76
N LYS A 148 3.73 -13.24 -13.02
CA LYS A 148 4.51 -14.17 -13.86
C LYS A 148 5.95 -14.26 -13.40
N VAL A 149 6.52 -13.13 -12.98
CA VAL A 149 7.90 -13.05 -12.48
C VAL A 149 7.98 -12.95 -10.97
N GLN A 150 6.84 -12.85 -10.29
CA GLN A 150 6.71 -12.78 -8.84
C GLN A 150 7.44 -11.58 -8.22
N MET A 151 7.39 -10.43 -8.90
CA MET A 151 8.11 -9.21 -8.52
C MET A 151 7.28 -7.94 -8.70
N PHE A 152 7.55 -6.97 -7.86
CA PHE A 152 7.10 -5.59 -8.02
C PHE A 152 7.92 -4.87 -9.10
N ARG A 153 7.23 -4.15 -9.99
CA ARG A 153 7.84 -3.37 -11.06
C ARG A 153 7.07 -2.07 -11.28
N ALA A 154 7.74 -1.08 -11.87
CA ALA A 154 7.06 0.14 -12.30
C ALA A 154 6.12 -0.21 -13.46
N ARG A 155 4.90 0.35 -13.47
CA ARG A 155 4.01 0.24 -14.63
C ARG A 155 4.64 0.96 -15.82
N THR A 156 4.85 0.21 -16.91
CA THR A 156 5.10 0.79 -18.23
C THR A 156 3.76 1.26 -18.78
N ASN A 157 3.64 2.54 -19.10
CA ASN A 157 2.55 2.98 -19.96
C ASN A 157 2.65 2.17 -21.27
N ILE A 158 1.58 1.46 -21.62
CA ILE A 158 1.38 0.95 -22.98
C ILE A 158 0.91 2.13 -23.82
#